data_AF-A0A4R6STM3-F1
#
_entry.id   AF-A0A4R6STM3-F1
#
_cell.length_a   1.000
_cell.length_b   1.000
_cell.length_c   1.000
_cell.angle_alpha   90.00
_cell.angle_beta   90.00
_cell.angle_gamma   90.00
#
_symmetry.space_group_name_H-M   'P 1'
#
loop_
_entity.id
_entity.type
_entity.pdbx_description
1 polymer ?
#
loop_
_entity_poly.entity_id
_entity_poly.type
_entity_poly.pdbx_seq_one_letter_code
_entity_poly.pdbx_strand_id
1 'polypeptide(L)'
;MTNRTVVFCYRKIIDIHSVLTWEKMIFEDSYLEFKMQFQYFNADRLYYTFADLHHHVPAADRLHFLISPSIAGYMQQFNELIPDVLNTLGKHFMSFKNFKFELINSDIRSIEKHQVAVNFYSEPMAWLDSIGNYLLLSDPLGVEEPRLTNLYQLQPFVNIHSLRSE
;
A
#
# COMPACT_ATOMS: atom_id res chain seq x y z
N MET A 1 -13.73 -18.01 -24.27
CA MET A 1 -12.83 -17.86 -23.11
C MET A 1 -13.32 -16.67 -22.34
N THR A 2 -13.64 -16.81 -21.04
CA THR A 2 -14.07 -15.69 -20.20
C THR A 2 -12.90 -14.74 -20.03
N ASN A 3 -13.03 -13.48 -20.46
CA ASN A 3 -11.93 -12.53 -20.34
C ASN A 3 -12.04 -11.86 -18.96
N ARG A 4 -11.19 -12.29 -18.02
CA ARG A 4 -11.21 -11.78 -16.65
C ARG A 4 -10.09 -10.77 -16.48
N THR A 5 -10.44 -9.54 -16.15
CA THR A 5 -9.49 -8.50 -15.77
C THR A 5 -9.56 -8.29 -14.26
N VAL A 6 -8.42 -8.37 -13.58
CA VAL A 6 -8.32 -8.26 -12.12
C VAL A 6 -7.42 -7.08 -11.75
N VAL A 7 -7.77 -6.36 -10.69
CA VAL A 7 -6.90 -5.39 -10.02
C VAL A 7 -6.63 -5.89 -8.61
N PHE A 8 -5.37 -5.89 -8.20
CA PHE A 8 -4.95 -6.27 -6.85
C PHE A 8 -4.71 -5.03 -5.99
N CYS A 9 -4.97 -5.17 -4.69
CA CYS A 9 -4.47 -4.26 -3.66
C CYS A 9 -3.48 -5.03 -2.79
N TYR A 10 -2.23 -4.56 -2.72
CA TYR A 10 -1.23 -5.04 -1.77
C TYR A 10 -1.06 -4.02 -0.65
N ARG A 11 -1.27 -4.45 0.60
CA ARG A 11 -1.10 -3.61 1.79
C ARG A 11 0.25 -3.90 2.44
N LYS A 12 1.16 -2.94 2.39
CA LYS A 12 2.36 -2.95 3.23
C LYS A 12 2.06 -2.29 4.56
N ILE A 13 2.26 -3.00 5.67
CA ILE A 13 2.29 -2.42 7.02
C ILE A 13 3.73 -2.09 7.37
N ILE A 14 3.95 -0.92 7.96
CA ILE A 14 5.25 -0.39 8.34
C ILE A 14 5.16 0.05 9.81
N ASP A 15 6.08 -0.44 10.62
CA ASP A 15 6.21 -0.12 12.04
C ASP A 15 7.69 -0.16 12.47
N ILE A 16 7.94 -0.08 13.77
CA ILE A 16 9.30 -0.07 14.34
C ILE A 16 10.13 -1.32 13.99
N HIS A 17 9.50 -2.43 13.59
CA HIS A 17 10.17 -3.67 13.22
C HIS A 17 10.53 -3.74 11.73
N SER A 18 10.15 -2.74 10.94
CA SER A 18 10.53 -2.63 9.54
C SER A 18 12.05 -2.63 9.35
N VAL A 19 12.54 -3.48 8.44
CA VAL A 19 13.97 -3.73 8.26
C VAL A 19 14.51 -3.05 7.00
N LEU A 20 13.70 -2.99 5.93
CA LEU A 20 14.11 -2.41 4.66
C LEU A 20 14.28 -0.89 4.78
N THR A 21 15.32 -0.36 4.13
CA THR A 21 15.67 1.07 4.22
C THR A 21 14.50 1.97 3.83
N TRP A 22 13.79 1.66 2.75
CA TRP A 22 12.66 2.47 2.29
C TRP A 22 11.49 2.47 3.30
N GLU A 23 11.26 1.34 4.00
CA GLU A 23 10.23 1.25 5.02
C GLU A 23 10.58 2.13 6.22
N LYS A 24 11.85 2.11 6.65
CA LYS A 24 12.35 2.95 7.74
C LYS A 24 12.23 4.42 7.42
N MET A 25 12.56 4.82 6.20
CA MET A 25 12.42 6.21 5.76
C MET A 25 10.96 6.66 5.76
N ILE A 26 10.05 5.82 5.25
CA ILE A 26 8.60 6.08 5.34
C ILE A 26 8.15 6.20 6.79
N PHE A 27 8.56 5.28 7.66
CA PHE A 27 8.22 5.26 9.07
C PHE A 27 8.64 6.55 9.79
N GLU A 28 9.88 6.97 9.60
CA GLU A 28 10.45 8.15 10.25
C GLU A 28 9.79 9.45 9.75
N ASP A 29 9.67 9.62 8.44
CA ASP A 29 9.14 10.85 7.85
C ASP A 29 7.64 10.99 8.08
N SER A 30 6.87 9.90 7.97
CA SER A 30 5.44 9.94 8.27
C SER A 30 5.16 10.17 9.75
N TYR A 31 6.05 9.74 10.66
CA TYR A 31 5.95 10.09 12.07
C TYR A 31 6.22 11.58 12.32
N LEU A 32 7.24 12.14 11.69
CA LEU A 32 7.55 13.56 11.80
C LEU A 32 6.38 14.42 11.30
N GLU A 33 5.85 14.09 10.12
CA GLU A 33 4.68 14.76 9.54
C GLU A 33 3.44 14.59 10.43
N PHE A 34 3.20 13.37 10.94
CA PHE A 34 2.14 13.13 11.91
C PHE A 34 2.25 14.09 13.10
N LYS A 35 3.44 14.25 13.71
CA LYS A 35 3.61 15.16 14.86
C LYS A 35 3.29 16.61 14.51
N MET A 36 3.67 17.07 13.32
CA MET A 36 3.38 18.43 12.88
C MET A 36 1.88 18.64 12.68
N GLN A 37 1.23 17.74 11.93
CA GLN A 37 -0.20 17.83 11.68
C GLN A 37 -1.02 17.63 12.96
N PHE A 38 -0.61 16.73 13.85
CA PHE A 38 -1.29 16.47 15.12
C PHE A 38 -1.42 17.74 15.97
N GLN A 39 -0.40 18.60 15.99
CA GLN A 39 -0.46 19.87 16.74
C GLN A 39 -1.56 20.80 16.23
N TYR A 40 -1.79 20.82 14.91
CA TYR A 40 -2.85 21.63 14.31
C TYR A 40 -4.25 21.17 14.76
N PHE A 41 -4.47 19.86 14.85
CA PHE A 41 -5.76 19.30 15.28
C PHE A 41 -5.92 19.23 16.80
N ASN A 42 -4.84 19.39 17.57
CA ASN A 42 -4.83 19.28 19.03
C ASN A 42 -4.27 20.55 19.70
N ALA A 43 -4.81 21.71 19.31
CA ALA A 43 -4.36 23.02 19.79
C ALA A 43 -4.41 23.15 21.33
N ASP A 44 -5.44 22.58 21.95
CA ASP A 44 -5.65 22.59 23.41
C ASP A 44 -4.80 21.54 24.15
N ARG A 45 -4.03 20.72 23.42
CA ARG A 45 -3.12 19.69 23.94
C ARG A 45 -3.80 18.65 24.84
N LEU A 46 -5.03 18.28 24.51
CA LEU A 46 -5.83 17.32 25.28
C LEU A 46 -5.51 15.87 24.93
N TYR A 47 -5.02 15.61 23.72
CA TYR A 47 -4.78 14.26 23.21
C TYR A 47 -3.30 13.95 23.00
N TYR A 48 -2.97 12.66 22.92
CA TYR A 48 -1.61 12.21 22.60
C TYR A 48 -1.57 11.13 21.52
N THR A 49 -2.67 10.37 21.36
CA THR A 49 -2.74 9.28 20.41
C THR A 49 -3.61 9.67 19.21
N PHE A 50 -3.32 9.06 18.06
CA PHE A 50 -4.18 9.19 16.89
C PHE A 50 -5.61 8.73 17.18
N ALA A 51 -5.77 7.62 17.91
CA ALA A 51 -7.09 7.08 18.26
C ALA A 51 -7.93 8.08 19.08
N ASP A 52 -7.35 8.67 20.14
CA ASP A 52 -8.06 9.67 20.94
C ASP A 52 -8.43 10.91 20.13
N LEU A 53 -7.48 11.40 19.32
CA LEU A 53 -7.71 12.57 18.47
C LEU A 53 -8.80 12.29 17.44
N HIS A 54 -8.75 11.14 16.77
CA HIS A 54 -9.74 10.75 15.76
C HIS A 54 -11.13 10.56 16.37
N HIS A 55 -11.23 10.03 17.58
CA HIS A 55 -12.51 9.85 18.28
C HIS A 55 -13.18 11.19 18.62
N HIS A 56 -12.41 12.18 19.07
CA HIS A 56 -12.96 13.44 19.58
C HIS A 56 -12.97 14.58 18.54
N VAL A 57 -12.12 14.50 17.51
CA VAL A 57 -11.96 15.53 16.48
C VAL A 57 -12.22 14.87 15.12
N PRO A 58 -13.46 14.89 14.61
CA PRO A 58 -13.80 14.23 13.33
C PRO A 58 -12.95 14.69 12.15
N ALA A 59 -12.45 15.93 12.17
CA ALA A 59 -11.57 16.46 11.14
C ALA A 59 -10.19 15.77 11.10
N ALA A 60 -9.79 15.06 12.16
CA ALA A 60 -8.53 14.32 12.23
C ALA A 60 -8.48 13.11 11.30
N ASP A 61 -9.61 12.66 10.74
CA ASP A 61 -9.63 11.70 9.62
C ASP A 61 -8.82 12.21 8.40
N ARG A 62 -8.68 13.53 8.25
CA ARG A 62 -7.84 14.12 7.19
C ARG A 62 -6.35 13.86 7.38
N LEU A 63 -5.90 13.38 8.54
CA LEU A 63 -4.49 13.07 8.79
C LEU A 63 -3.94 12.04 7.80
N HIS A 64 -4.74 11.05 7.38
CA HIS A 64 -4.34 10.10 6.34
C HIS A 64 -3.92 10.84 5.06
N PHE A 65 -4.70 11.82 4.63
CA PHE A 65 -4.41 12.61 3.43
C PHE A 65 -3.26 13.60 3.64
N LEU A 66 -3.24 14.30 4.78
CA LEU A 66 -2.25 15.34 5.06
C LEU A 66 -0.84 14.79 5.26
N ILE A 67 -0.71 13.56 5.74
CA ILE A 67 0.59 12.90 5.93
C ILE A 67 1.11 12.29 4.62
N SER A 68 0.22 11.84 3.73
CA SER A 68 0.59 11.14 2.49
C SER A 68 1.67 11.84 1.62
N PRO A 69 1.72 13.18 1.50
CA PRO A 69 2.79 13.84 0.74
C PRO A 69 4.20 13.59 1.27
N SER A 70 4.36 13.36 2.59
CA SER A 70 5.68 13.07 3.21
C SER A 70 6.34 11.82 2.65
N ILE A 71 5.56 10.88 2.10
CA ILE A 71 6.07 9.61 1.59
C ILE A 71 6.07 9.51 0.06
N ALA A 72 5.55 10.52 -0.65
CA ALA A 72 5.31 10.44 -2.10
C ALA A 72 6.62 10.27 -2.90
N GLY A 73 7.71 10.89 -2.45
CA GLY A 73 9.03 10.76 -3.07
C GLY A 73 9.56 9.32 -3.03
N TYR A 74 9.27 8.56 -1.97
CA TYR A 74 9.66 7.15 -1.88
C TYR A 74 8.90 6.28 -2.87
N MET A 75 7.62 6.57 -3.09
CA MET A 75 6.80 5.81 -4.03
C MET A 75 7.31 5.91 -5.47
N GLN A 76 7.87 7.07 -5.84
CA GLN A 76 8.46 7.30 -7.16
C GLN A 76 9.71 6.44 -7.41
N GLN A 77 10.44 6.07 -6.36
CA GLN A 77 11.67 5.27 -6.47
C GLN A 77 11.40 3.81 -6.86
N PHE A 78 10.16 3.33 -6.72
CA PHE A 78 9.80 1.97 -7.10
C PHE A 78 9.63 1.77 -8.61
N ASN A 79 9.80 2.81 -9.43
CA ASN A 79 9.65 2.75 -10.89
C ASN A 79 8.35 2.06 -11.31
N GLU A 80 7.25 2.44 -10.65
CA GLU A 80 5.91 1.90 -10.87
C GLU A 80 5.75 0.40 -10.59
N LEU A 81 6.67 -0.27 -9.89
CA LEU A 81 6.56 -1.69 -9.54
C LEU A 81 6.17 -1.87 -8.07
N ILE A 82 5.19 -2.74 -7.80
CA ILE A 82 4.77 -3.00 -6.41
C ILE A 82 5.93 -3.68 -5.66
N PRO A 83 6.39 -3.11 -4.52
CA PRO A 83 7.45 -3.72 -3.72
C PRO A 83 6.94 -5.02 -3.08
N ASP A 84 7.85 -5.97 -2.84
CA ASP A 84 7.57 -7.27 -2.20
C ASP A 84 6.61 -8.21 -2.96
N VAL A 85 6.04 -7.79 -4.10
CA VAL A 85 5.19 -8.64 -4.95
C VAL A 85 6.04 -9.20 -6.10
N LEU A 86 6.39 -10.48 -5.98
CA LEU A 86 7.21 -11.20 -6.94
C LEU A 86 6.42 -12.35 -7.58
N ASN A 87 6.79 -12.70 -8.81
CA ASN A 87 6.35 -13.96 -9.40
C ASN A 87 7.18 -15.13 -8.83
N THR A 88 6.85 -16.36 -9.22
CA THR A 88 7.57 -17.58 -8.78
C THR A 88 9.05 -17.64 -9.19
N LEU A 89 9.51 -16.76 -10.09
CA LEU A 89 10.92 -16.61 -10.45
C LEU A 89 11.65 -15.55 -9.60
N GLY A 90 10.98 -14.93 -8.64
CA GLY A 90 11.53 -13.86 -7.81
C GLY A 90 11.65 -12.51 -8.54
N LYS A 91 10.90 -12.30 -9.64
CA LYS A 91 10.91 -11.05 -10.39
C LYS A 91 9.67 -10.21 -10.10
N HIS A 92 9.85 -8.89 -9.99
CA HIS A 92 8.74 -7.94 -10.01
C HIS A 92 8.03 -8.02 -11.35
N PHE A 93 6.70 -8.01 -11.31
CA PHE A 93 5.87 -8.15 -12.50
C PHE A 93 4.57 -7.33 -12.44
N MET A 94 4.20 -6.85 -11.26
CA MET A 94 2.96 -6.12 -11.03
C MET A 94 3.29 -4.64 -10.91
N SER A 95 2.80 -3.85 -11.87
CA SER A 95 2.95 -2.40 -11.83
C SER A 95 1.82 -1.73 -11.05
N PHE A 96 2.04 -0.51 -10.58
CA PHE A 96 1.03 0.35 -9.94
C PHE A 96 1.22 1.81 -10.38
N LYS A 97 0.11 2.54 -10.51
CA LYS A 97 0.12 4.02 -10.65
C LYS A 97 -0.45 4.74 -9.45
N ASN A 98 -1.25 4.05 -8.65
CA ASN A 98 -1.97 4.63 -7.52
C ASN A 98 -1.59 3.91 -6.23
N PHE A 99 -1.44 4.67 -5.16
CA PHE A 99 -1.30 4.16 -3.81
C PHE A 99 -2.18 4.96 -2.84
N LYS A 100 -2.46 4.39 -1.68
CA LYS A 100 -3.14 5.06 -0.57
C LYS A 100 -2.39 4.86 0.73
N PHE A 101 -1.99 5.98 1.34
CA PHE A 101 -1.44 6.00 2.69
C PHE A 101 -2.55 5.87 3.75
N GLU A 102 -2.25 5.15 4.83
CA GLU A 102 -3.14 4.96 5.97
C GLU A 102 -2.32 5.03 7.27
N LEU A 103 -2.57 6.05 8.09
CA LEU A 103 -2.15 6.05 9.49
C LEU A 103 -2.97 5.02 10.29
N ILE A 104 -2.34 3.94 10.77
CA ILE A 104 -3.02 2.89 11.55
C ILE A 104 -3.06 3.28 13.02
N ASN A 105 -1.90 3.65 13.57
CA ASN A 105 -1.75 4.07 14.95
C ASN A 105 -0.57 5.02 15.10
N SER A 106 -0.61 5.88 16.11
CA SER A 106 0.54 6.72 16.48
C SER A 106 0.34 7.39 17.83
N ASP A 107 1.45 7.71 18.51
CA ASP A 107 1.49 8.48 19.75
C ASP A 107 2.60 9.52 19.63
N ILE A 108 2.28 10.81 19.83
CA ILE A 108 3.26 11.89 19.68
C ILE A 108 4.41 11.83 20.72
N ARG A 109 4.25 11.00 21.76
CA ARG A 109 5.25 10.80 22.83
C ARG A 109 6.17 9.61 22.55
N SER A 110 5.81 8.71 21.63
CA SER A 110 6.57 7.49 21.36
C SER A 110 6.43 7.06 19.90
N ILE A 111 7.54 7.11 19.18
CA ILE A 111 7.62 6.67 17.79
C ILE A 111 7.39 5.17 17.65
N GLU A 112 7.68 4.37 18.68
CA GLU A 112 7.48 2.91 18.66
C GLU A 112 6.01 2.51 18.46
N LYS A 113 5.07 3.38 18.83
CA LYS A 113 3.63 3.19 18.61
C LYS A 113 3.16 3.63 17.23
N HIS A 114 4.04 4.25 16.45
CA HIS A 114 3.73 4.64 15.09
C HIS A 114 3.55 3.39 14.23
N GLN A 115 2.47 3.35 13.48
CA GLN A 115 2.18 2.27 12.55
C GLN A 115 1.39 2.85 11.40
N VAL A 116 1.85 2.57 10.19
CA VAL A 116 1.26 3.07 8.95
C VAL A 116 1.09 1.93 7.96
N ALA A 117 0.25 2.14 6.97
CA ALA A 117 0.18 1.28 5.80
C ALA A 117 0.26 2.08 4.50
N VAL A 118 0.82 1.43 3.49
CA VAL A 118 0.77 1.85 2.10
C VAL A 118 0.05 0.78 1.31
N ASN A 119 -1.08 1.14 0.73
CA ASN A 119 -1.89 0.26 -0.12
C ASN A 119 -1.55 0.55 -1.58
N PHE A 120 -0.92 -0.41 -2.27
CA PHE A 120 -0.58 -0.32 -3.68
C PHE A 120 -1.68 -0.96 -4.52
N TYR A 121 -2.17 -0.24 -5.54
CA TYR A 121 -3.19 -0.74 -6.45
C TYR A 121 -2.56 -1.07 -7.78
N SER A 122 -2.66 -2.34 -8.19
CA SER A 122 -2.05 -2.77 -9.45
C SER A 122 -2.71 -2.09 -10.64
N GLU A 123 -1.96 -1.98 -11.74
CA GLU A 123 -2.62 -1.83 -13.03
C GLU A 123 -3.47 -3.09 -13.31
N PRO A 124 -4.52 -2.99 -14.15
CA PRO A 124 -5.34 -4.14 -14.51
C PRO A 124 -4.49 -5.27 -15.09
N MET A 125 -4.77 -6.51 -14.70
CA MET A 125 -4.10 -7.72 -15.18
C MET A 125 -5.10 -8.68 -15.79
N ALA A 126 -4.71 -9.42 -16.82
CA ALA A 126 -5.51 -10.53 -17.32
C ALA A 126 -5.33 -11.73 -16.37
N TRP A 127 -6.44 -12.24 -15.85
CA TRP A 127 -6.48 -13.49 -15.08
C TRP A 127 -6.81 -14.64 -16.04
N LEU A 128 -5.79 -15.44 -16.34
CA LEU A 128 -5.88 -16.54 -17.28
C LEU A 128 -6.40 -17.82 -16.62
N ASP A 129 -5.83 -18.20 -15.47
CA ASP A 129 -6.21 -19.41 -14.74
C ASP A 129 -5.79 -19.36 -13.26
N SER A 130 -6.19 -20.38 -12.49
CA SER A 130 -5.80 -20.61 -11.11
C SER A 130 -5.29 -22.04 -10.91
N ILE A 131 -4.13 -22.19 -10.27
CA ILE A 131 -3.48 -23.48 -9.99
C ILE A 131 -3.23 -23.55 -8.48
N GLY A 132 -4.11 -24.18 -7.72
CA GLY A 132 -4.02 -24.16 -6.25
C GLY A 132 -4.05 -22.73 -5.70
N ASN A 133 -3.00 -22.34 -4.96
CA ASN A 133 -2.87 -20.98 -4.41
C ASN A 133 -2.18 -19.99 -5.38
N TYR A 134 -2.01 -20.39 -6.65
CA TYR A 134 -1.38 -19.55 -7.67
C TYR A 134 -2.40 -19.01 -8.66
N LEU A 135 -2.18 -17.77 -9.09
CA LEU A 135 -2.89 -17.14 -10.20
C LEU A 135 -1.94 -17.05 -11.40
N LEU A 136 -2.41 -17.50 -12.57
CA LEU A 136 -1.72 -17.29 -13.84
C LEU A 136 -2.19 -15.97 -14.43
N LEU A 137 -1.27 -15.01 -14.53
CA LEU A 137 -1.54 -13.63 -14.92
C LEU A 137 -0.76 -13.25 -16.18
N SER A 138 -1.30 -12.32 -16.97
CA SER A 138 -0.57 -11.65 -18.04
C SER A 138 -0.93 -10.16 -18.11
N ASP A 139 -0.17 -9.41 -18.91
CA ASP A 139 -0.54 -8.05 -19.30
C ASP A 139 -1.88 -8.09 -20.07
N PRO A 140 -2.87 -7.24 -19.74
CA PRO A 140 -4.14 -7.18 -20.45
C PRO A 140 -4.01 -6.73 -21.92
N LEU A 141 -2.96 -5.98 -22.27
CA LEU A 141 -2.70 -5.49 -23.62
C LEU A 141 -1.92 -6.50 -24.48
N GLY A 142 -1.39 -7.57 -23.88
CA GLY A 142 -0.72 -8.65 -24.58
C GLY A 142 -1.74 -9.54 -25.31
N VAL A 143 -2.22 -9.09 -26.47
CA VAL A 143 -3.12 -9.88 -27.35
C VAL A 143 -2.33 -10.84 -28.26
N GLU A 144 -1.01 -10.65 -28.37
CA GLU A 144 -0.14 -11.48 -29.23
C GLU A 144 0.20 -12.83 -28.61
N GLU A 145 0.08 -13.89 -29.41
CA GLU A 145 0.49 -15.24 -29.05
C GLU A 145 1.92 -15.53 -29.56
N PRO A 146 2.82 -16.10 -28.76
CA PRO A 146 2.63 -16.51 -27.36
C PRO A 146 2.70 -15.34 -26.37
N ARG A 147 1.82 -15.36 -25.36
CA ARG A 147 1.77 -14.34 -24.30
C ARG A 147 2.81 -14.57 -23.21
N LEU A 148 3.45 -13.49 -22.76
CA LEU A 148 4.23 -13.50 -21.51
C LEU A 148 3.30 -13.66 -20.30
N THR A 149 3.62 -14.62 -19.44
CA THR A 149 2.82 -14.92 -18.25
C THR A 149 3.64 -14.85 -16.98
N ASN A 150 2.95 -14.59 -15.87
CA ASN A 150 3.49 -14.58 -14.53
C ASN A 150 2.64 -15.49 -13.66
N LEU A 151 3.30 -16.44 -12.99
CA LEU A 151 2.67 -17.23 -11.96
C LEU A 151 2.84 -16.53 -10.62
N TYR A 152 1.73 -16.14 -10.01
CA TYR A 152 1.70 -15.37 -8.77
C TYR A 152 1.13 -16.21 -7.63
N GLN A 153 1.91 -16.38 -6.55
CA GLN A 153 1.42 -17.04 -5.35
C GLN A 153 0.68 -16.03 -4.48
N LEU A 154 -0.56 -16.33 -4.08
CA LEU A 154 -1.28 -15.49 -3.13
C LEU A 154 -0.51 -15.44 -1.80
N GLN A 155 -0.17 -14.24 -1.38
CA GLN A 155 0.56 -13.95 -0.15
C GLN A 155 -0.31 -13.10 0.80
N PRO A 156 0.05 -13.03 2.10
CA PRO A 156 -0.66 -12.18 3.06
C PRO A 156 -0.80 -10.73 2.58
N PHE A 157 -1.86 -10.07 3.03
CA PHE A 157 -2.15 -8.66 2.75
C PHE A 157 -2.40 -8.30 1.28
N VAL A 158 -2.68 -9.29 0.46
CA VAL A 158 -3.12 -9.10 -0.92
C VAL A 158 -4.61 -9.37 -1.00
N ASN A 159 -5.33 -8.45 -1.62
CA ASN A 159 -6.75 -8.58 -1.89
C ASN A 159 -7.05 -8.34 -3.37
N ILE A 160 -8.10 -8.98 -3.90
CA ILE A 160 -8.67 -8.59 -5.18
C ILE A 160 -9.48 -7.30 -4.95
N HIS A 161 -8.96 -6.19 -5.45
CA HIS A 161 -9.61 -4.88 -5.34
C HIS A 161 -10.83 -4.79 -6.27
N SER A 162 -10.70 -5.25 -7.51
CA SER A 162 -11.80 -5.32 -8.46
C SER A 162 -11.60 -6.47 -9.45
N LEU A 163 -12.73 -6.97 -9.96
CA LEU A 163 -12.78 -8.03 -10.97
C LEU A 163 -13.83 -7.64 -12.02
N ARG A 164 -13.42 -7.61 -13.29
CA ARG A 164 -14.32 -7.52 -14.44
C ARG A 164 -14.30 -8.86 -15.18
N SER A 165 -15.48 -9.42 -15.45
CA SER A 165 -15.64 -10.64 -16.25
C SER A 165 -16.59 -10.35 -17.40
N GLU A 166 -16.12 -10.60 -18.62
CA GLU A 166 -16.91 -10.57 -19.86
C GLU A 166 -17.11 -11.99 -20.42
#